data_AF-A0A1E7LKI7-F1
#
_entry.id   AF-A0A1E7LKI7-F1
#
_cell.length_a   1.000
_cell.length_b   1.000
_cell.length_c   1.000
_cell.angle_alpha   90.00
_cell.angle_beta   90.00
_cell.angle_gamma   90.00
#
_symmetry.space_group_name_H-M   'P 1'
#
loop_
_entity.id
_entity.type
_entity.pdbx_description
1 polymer ?
#
loop_
_entity_poly.entity_id
_entity_poly.type
_entity_poly.pdbx_seq_one_letter_code
_entity_poly.pdbx_strand_id
1 'polypeptide(L)'
;MGLSRLAALHGVATSYSPSPDVTVSVPDDTVIAVLAALGVDAGTPEAVRRSLVATESRSRLLPPTVVVWAGEPLPPALTGLPPGSTVRVEPEPAAGGGRAPGSGPATGTGGVRPARAAGSAQTAGPAQTAGPAPETP
;
A
#
# COMPACT_ATOMS: atom_id res chain seq x y z
N MET A 1 -2.42 -28.84 -11.94
CA MET A 1 -1.65 -27.60 -12.17
C MET A 1 -2.42 -26.30 -11.89
N GLY A 2 -3.77 -26.28 -11.89
CA GLY A 2 -4.53 -25.07 -11.54
C GLY A 2 -4.61 -24.78 -10.04
N LEU A 3 -4.88 -25.82 -9.23
CA LEU A 3 -5.09 -25.68 -7.79
C LEU A 3 -3.81 -25.22 -7.06
N SER A 4 -2.66 -25.81 -7.37
CA SER A 4 -1.37 -25.42 -6.78
C SER A 4 -0.98 -23.97 -7.12
N ARG A 5 -1.28 -23.51 -8.34
CA ARG A 5 -1.07 -22.10 -8.74
C ARG A 5 -2.00 -21.16 -7.98
N LEU A 6 -3.27 -21.53 -7.84
CA LEU A 6 -4.24 -20.75 -7.08
C LEU A 6 -3.83 -20.67 -5.59
N ALA A 7 -3.44 -21.80 -5.00
CA ALA A 7 -2.93 -21.88 -3.64
C ALA A 7 -1.73 -20.94 -3.43
N ALA A 8 -0.75 -20.96 -4.33
CA ALA A 8 0.42 -20.08 -4.25
C ALA A 8 0.06 -18.58 -4.30
N LEU A 9 -0.91 -18.18 -5.13
CA LEU A 9 -1.38 -16.79 -5.21
C LEU A 9 -2.04 -16.30 -3.91
N HIS A 10 -2.65 -17.22 -3.15
CA HIS A 10 -3.29 -16.92 -1.88
C HIS A 10 -2.40 -17.24 -0.66
N GLY A 11 -1.13 -17.59 -0.87
CA GLY A 11 -0.19 -17.90 0.21
C GLY A 11 -0.47 -19.23 0.93
N VAL A 12 -1.22 -20.14 0.30
CA VAL A 12 -1.52 -21.47 0.84
C VAL A 12 -0.43 -22.45 0.41
N ALA A 13 0.27 -23.03 1.38
CA ALA A 13 1.28 -24.06 1.13
C ALA A 13 0.61 -25.41 0.83
N THR A 14 1.06 -26.09 -0.23
CA THR A 14 0.59 -27.43 -0.62
C THR A 14 1.47 -28.56 -0.06
N SER A 15 2.50 -28.23 0.72
CA SER A 15 3.34 -29.16 1.45
C SER A 15 3.95 -28.50 2.69
N TYR A 16 4.37 -29.31 3.66
CA TYR A 16 5.06 -28.85 4.85
C TYR A 16 6.09 -29.87 5.33
N SER A 17 7.05 -29.43 6.16
CA SER A 17 8.12 -30.26 6.69
C SER A 17 8.03 -30.30 8.22
N PRO A 18 7.47 -31.36 8.83
CA PRO A 18 7.31 -31.46 10.28
C PRO A 18 8.62 -31.74 11.02
N SER A 19 9.60 -32.29 10.32
CA SER A 19 10.94 -32.58 10.83
C SER A 19 11.96 -32.50 9.69
N PRO A 20 13.26 -32.34 10.00
CA PRO A 20 14.31 -32.39 8.97
C PRO A 20 14.14 -33.63 8.08
N ASP A 21 14.35 -33.44 6.78
CA ASP A 21 14.27 -34.46 5.73
C ASP A 21 12.90 -35.11 5.51
N VAL A 22 11.84 -34.67 6.21
CA VAL A 22 10.47 -35.13 5.98
C VAL A 22 9.68 -34.03 5.30
N THR A 23 9.08 -34.32 4.15
CA THR A 23 8.14 -33.42 3.46
C THR A 23 6.82 -34.14 3.24
N VAL A 24 5.73 -33.54 3.69
CA VAL A 24 4.37 -34.06 3.58
C VAL A 24 3.60 -33.21 2.58
N SER A 25 2.96 -33.84 1.59
CA SER A 25 2.02 -33.15 0.69
C SER A 25 0.67 -33.01 1.35
N VAL A 26 0.06 -31.84 1.18
CA VAL A 26 -1.30 -31.57 1.66
C VAL A 26 -2.31 -32.14 0.66
N PRO A 27 -3.36 -32.85 1.11
CA PRO A 27 -4.44 -33.31 0.23
C PRO A 27 -5.19 -32.16 -0.46
N ASP A 28 -5.62 -32.37 -1.70
CA ASP A 28 -6.34 -31.37 -2.50
C ASP A 28 -7.61 -30.87 -1.80
N ASP A 29 -8.37 -31.75 -1.15
CA ASP A 29 -9.59 -31.38 -0.41
C ASP A 29 -9.29 -30.38 0.73
N THR A 30 -8.17 -30.55 1.41
CA THR A 30 -7.72 -29.62 2.46
C THR A 30 -7.36 -28.26 1.85
N VAL A 31 -6.66 -28.25 0.71
CA VAL A 31 -6.31 -27.01 0.01
C VAL A 31 -7.58 -26.27 -0.43
N ILE A 32 -8.56 -26.99 -0.97
CA ILE A 32 -9.85 -26.44 -1.38
C ILE A 32 -10.60 -25.85 -0.18
N ALA A 33 -10.64 -26.56 0.95
CA ALA A 33 -11.29 -26.08 2.17
C ALA A 33 -10.65 -24.80 2.71
N VAL A 34 -9.31 -24.73 2.74
CA VAL A 34 -8.59 -23.53 3.17
C VAL A 34 -8.84 -22.36 2.21
N LEU A 35 -8.79 -22.59 0.89
CA LEU A 35 -9.11 -21.57 -0.10
C LEU A 35 -10.55 -21.05 0.07
N ALA A 36 -11.52 -21.94 0.31
CA ALA A 36 -12.90 -21.56 0.59
C ALA A 36 -13.01 -20.70 1.86
N ALA A 37 -12.25 -21.02 2.92
CA ALA A 37 -12.18 -20.20 4.13
C ALA A 37 -11.59 -18.81 3.89
N LEU A 38 -10.69 -18.66 2.90
CA LEU A 38 -10.18 -17.37 2.41
C LEU A 38 -11.16 -16.67 1.45
N GLY A 39 -12.33 -17.23 1.21
CA GLY A 39 -13.35 -16.69 0.30
C GLY A 39 -13.10 -16.97 -1.18
N VAL A 40 -12.27 -17.97 -1.51
CA VAL A 40 -11.90 -18.35 -2.88
C VAL A 40 -12.60 -19.64 -3.27
N ASP A 41 -13.40 -19.62 -4.35
CA ASP A 41 -14.04 -20.81 -4.89
C ASP A 41 -13.04 -21.65 -5.70
N ALA A 42 -12.73 -22.84 -5.17
CA ALA A 42 -11.82 -23.82 -5.77
C ALA A 42 -12.43 -25.23 -5.87
N GLY A 43 -13.76 -25.37 -5.65
CA GLY A 43 -14.42 -26.68 -5.56
C GLY A 43 -14.52 -27.43 -6.89
N THR A 44 -14.27 -26.77 -8.01
CA THR A 44 -14.28 -27.37 -9.36
C THR A 44 -13.14 -26.80 -10.23
N PRO A 45 -12.69 -27.53 -11.26
CA PRO A 45 -11.68 -27.02 -12.20
C PRO A 45 -12.09 -25.71 -12.91
N GLU A 46 -13.38 -25.54 -13.18
CA GLU A 46 -13.99 -24.33 -13.74
C GLU A 46 -13.93 -23.16 -12.74
N ALA A 47 -14.22 -23.41 -11.46
CA ALA A 47 -14.10 -22.42 -10.38
C ALA A 47 -12.65 -21.95 -10.21
N VAL A 48 -11.70 -22.87 -10.20
CA VAL A 48 -10.26 -22.54 -10.12
C VAL A 48 -9.85 -21.61 -11.26
N ARG A 49 -10.29 -21.90 -12.50
CA ARG A 49 -9.99 -21.05 -13.68
C ARG A 49 -10.59 -19.65 -13.54
N ARG A 50 -11.86 -19.53 -13.12
CA ARG A 50 -12.50 -18.22 -12.87
C ARG A 50 -11.75 -17.43 -11.79
N SER A 51 -11.44 -18.08 -10.66
CA SER A 51 -10.73 -17.45 -9.54
C SER A 51 -9.33 -16.97 -9.94
N LEU A 52 -8.62 -17.72 -10.77
CA LEU A 52 -7.33 -17.29 -11.33
C LEU A 52 -7.46 -16.03 -12.19
N VAL A 53 -8.41 -16.00 -13.14
CA VAL A 53 -8.65 -14.83 -14.00
C VAL A 53 -9.05 -13.60 -13.17
N ALA A 54 -9.92 -13.78 -12.17
CA ALA A 54 -10.36 -12.69 -11.31
C ALA A 54 -9.20 -12.09 -10.49
N THR A 55 -8.30 -12.93 -9.97
CA THR A 55 -7.11 -12.48 -9.21
C THR A 55 -6.11 -11.77 -10.11
N GLU A 56 -5.83 -12.29 -11.30
CA GLU A 56 -4.87 -11.69 -12.25
C GLU A 56 -5.36 -10.35 -12.83
N SER A 57 -6.67 -10.16 -12.93
CA SER A 57 -7.27 -8.92 -13.44
C SER A 57 -7.16 -7.74 -12.46
N ARG A 58 -6.79 -8.00 -11.20
CA ARG A 58 -6.74 -6.97 -10.15
C ARG A 58 -5.40 -6.22 -10.18
N SER A 59 -5.24 -5.30 -11.12
CA SER A 59 -4.09 -4.38 -11.12
C SER A 59 -4.26 -3.30 -10.05
N ARG A 60 -3.34 -3.23 -9.08
CA ARG A 60 -3.21 -2.11 -8.14
C ARG A 60 -1.85 -1.44 -8.35
N LEU A 61 -1.81 -0.11 -8.25
CA LEU A 61 -0.57 0.66 -8.31
C LEU A 61 0.36 0.36 -7.13
N LEU A 62 -0.23 0.10 -5.96
CA LEU A 62 0.48 -0.27 -4.74
C LEU A 62 -0.08 -1.58 -4.16
N PRO A 63 0.76 -2.40 -3.52
CA PRO A 63 0.31 -3.50 -2.70
C PRO A 63 -0.67 -3.02 -1.62
N PRO A 64 -1.53 -3.90 -1.07
CA PRO A 64 -2.47 -3.55 0.00
C PRO A 64 -1.81 -2.90 1.22
N THR A 65 -0.61 -3.38 1.56
CA THR A 65 0.19 -2.88 2.68
C THR A 65 1.65 -2.83 2.28
N VAL A 66 2.34 -1.75 2.64
CA VAL A 66 3.79 -1.62 2.48
C VAL A 66 4.39 -1.40 3.86
N VAL A 67 5.37 -2.23 4.23
CA VAL A 67 6.12 -2.10 5.48
C VAL A 67 7.51 -1.56 5.14
N VAL A 68 7.94 -0.51 5.85
CA VAL A 68 9.25 0.11 5.68
C VAL A 68 9.90 0.25 7.04
N TRP A 69 11.17 -0.13 7.14
CA TRP A 69 11.97 0.06 8.34
C TRP A 69 12.73 1.40 8.25
N ALA A 70 12.78 2.13 9.36
CA ALA A 70 13.52 3.39 9.40
C ALA A 70 15.02 3.12 9.16
N GLY A 71 15.60 3.86 8.21
CA GLY A 71 17.02 3.72 7.83
C GLY A 71 17.28 2.71 6.70
N GLU A 72 16.28 1.93 6.28
CA GLU A 72 16.40 1.02 5.14
C GLU A 72 15.98 1.68 3.82
N PRO A 73 16.50 1.23 2.66
CA PRO A 73 16.04 1.68 1.36
C PRO A 73 14.54 1.46 1.15
N LEU A 74 13.91 2.35 0.37
CA LEU A 74 12.50 2.21 0.04
C LEU A 74 12.25 0.94 -0.79
N PRO A 75 11.16 0.21 -0.50
CA PRO A 75 10.85 -1.02 -1.22
C PRO A 75 10.51 -0.73 -2.70
N PRO A 76 10.71 -1.72 -3.60
CA PRO A 76 10.39 -1.61 -5.03
C PRO A 76 8.97 -1.15 -5.33
N ALA A 77 8.02 -1.48 -4.44
CA ALA A 77 6.64 -1.03 -4.56
C ALA A 77 6.48 0.50 -4.59
N LEU A 78 7.37 1.24 -3.91
CA LEU A 78 7.36 2.71 -3.89
C LEU A 78 8.29 3.32 -4.94
N THR A 79 9.41 2.67 -5.26
CA THR A 79 10.39 3.18 -6.23
C THR A 79 10.02 2.88 -7.68
N GLY A 80 9.20 1.85 -7.93
CA GLY A 80 8.71 1.45 -9.26
C GLY A 80 7.43 2.15 -9.70
N LEU A 81 6.98 3.18 -8.98
CA LEU A 81 5.78 3.94 -9.36
C LEU A 81 6.00 4.70 -10.67
N PRO A 82 4.94 4.89 -11.50
CA PRO A 82 5.05 5.66 -12.72
C PRO A 82 5.63 7.06 -12.47
N PRO A 83 6.46 7.60 -13.38
CA PRO A 83 6.99 8.95 -13.26
C PRO A 83 5.88 9.98 -13.01
N GLY A 84 6.10 10.89 -12.06
CA GLY A 84 5.12 11.88 -11.64
C GLY A 84 4.14 11.43 -10.54
N SER A 85 4.26 10.19 -10.04
CA SER A 85 3.46 9.74 -8.89
C SER A 85 3.86 10.45 -7.59
N THR A 86 2.89 10.94 -6.83
CA THR A 86 3.09 11.52 -5.50
C THR A 86 2.48 10.62 -4.43
N VAL A 87 3.27 10.21 -3.43
CA VAL A 87 2.83 9.38 -2.30
C VAL A 87 2.80 10.23 -1.04
N ARG A 88 1.66 10.26 -0.34
CA ARG A 88 1.50 10.91 0.97
C ARG A 88 1.30 9.85 2.03
N VAL A 89 2.12 9.88 3.07
CA VAL A 89 1.98 9.00 4.25
C VAL A 89 1.58 9.88 5.42
N GLU A 90 0.44 9.58 6.03
CA GLU A 90 -0.02 10.25 7.25
C GLU A 90 0.23 9.29 8.42
N PRO A 91 1.27 9.52 9.24
CA PRO A 91 1.46 8.73 10.44
C PRO A 91 0.35 9.06 11.44
N GLU A 92 -0.13 8.05 12.17
CA GLU A 92 -0.97 8.30 13.32
C GLU A 92 -0.19 9.15 14.33
N PRO A 93 -0.80 10.21 14.91
CA PRO A 93 -0.16 10.99 15.96
C PRO A 93 0.18 10.06 17.12
N ALA A 94 1.47 9.97 17.47
CA ALA A 94 1.90 9.17 18.61
C ALA A 94 1.15 9.63 19.86
N ALA A 95 0.34 8.74 20.45
CA ALA A 95 -0.21 8.97 21.77
C ALA A 95 0.98 9.23 22.72
N GLY A 96 0.96 10.39 23.38
CA GLY A 96 2.13 11.05 23.96
C GLY A 96 3.12 10.15 24.72
N GLY A 97 4.41 10.43 24.53
CA GLY A 97 5.47 10.06 25.48
C GLY A 97 6.46 8.97 25.05
N GLY A 98 6.63 8.69 23.75
CA GLY A 98 7.74 7.87 23.26
C GLY A 98 8.91 8.74 22.77
N ARG A 99 10.09 8.58 23.38
CA ARG A 99 11.34 9.26 23.01
C ARG A 99 11.55 9.28 21.50
N ALA A 100 11.71 10.48 20.94
CA ALA A 100 12.05 10.68 19.53
C ALA A 100 13.31 9.85 19.17
N PRO A 101 13.35 9.18 18.00
CA PRO A 101 14.57 8.54 17.51
C PRO A 101 15.67 9.60 17.43
N GLY A 102 16.84 9.24 17.97
CA GLY A 102 17.85 10.17 18.48
C GLY A 102 18.29 11.26 17.52
N SER A 103 18.32 12.49 18.04
CA SER A 103 19.22 13.54 17.55
C SER A 103 20.65 13.20 17.97
N GLY A 104 21.43 12.65 17.04
CA GLY A 104 22.90 12.68 17.08
C GLY A 104 23.43 13.67 16.04
N PRO A 105 24.61 14.27 16.22
CA PRO A 105 25.13 15.29 15.31
C PRO A 105 25.46 14.67 13.94
N ALA A 106 24.71 15.07 12.91
CA ALA A 106 25.00 14.72 11.52
C ALA A 106 26.00 15.73 10.94
N THR A 107 27.29 15.38 10.94
CA THR A 107 28.26 15.95 10.00
C THR A 107 28.24 15.06 8.76
N GLY A 108 27.54 15.49 7.70
CA GLY A 108 27.42 14.73 6.45
C GLY A 108 26.37 15.33 5.53
N THR A 109 26.84 16.17 4.62
CA THR A 109 26.07 16.98 3.67
C THR A 109 25.22 16.14 2.69
N GLY A 110 23.92 16.43 2.61
CA GLY A 110 23.00 15.86 1.61
C GLY A 110 21.54 16.16 1.95
N GLY A 111 21.12 17.42 1.77
CA GLY A 111 19.90 17.95 2.37
C GLY A 111 18.57 17.50 1.74
N VAL A 112 17.60 17.22 2.61
CA VAL A 112 16.16 17.41 2.34
C VAL A 112 15.67 18.45 3.34
N ARG A 113 15.16 19.59 2.84
CA ARG A 113 14.63 20.67 3.69
C ARG A 113 13.23 20.29 4.19
N PRO A 114 12.92 20.40 5.50
CA PRO A 114 11.54 20.33 5.97
C PRO A 114 10.80 21.62 5.59
N ALA A 115 9.62 21.47 4.99
CA ALA A 115 8.73 22.57 4.70
C ALA A 115 8.26 23.24 6.00
N ARG A 116 8.47 24.55 6.07
CA ARG A 116 8.00 25.45 7.11
C ARG A 116 6.48 25.42 7.16
N ALA A 117 5.92 25.17 8.34
CA ALA A 117 4.51 25.39 8.62
C ALA A 117 4.16 26.87 8.35
N ALA A 118 3.36 27.11 7.31
CA ALA A 118 2.73 28.41 7.11
C ALA A 118 1.45 28.42 7.96
N GLY A 119 1.52 29.18 9.06
CA GLY A 119 0.33 29.61 9.79
C GLY A 119 -0.62 30.37 8.88
N SER A 120 -1.90 30.22 9.19
CA SER A 120 -3.05 30.89 8.60
C SER A 120 -2.84 32.39 8.38
N ALA A 121 -2.93 32.82 7.12
CA ALA A 121 -3.21 34.22 6.78
C ALA A 121 -4.65 34.30 6.27
N GLN A 122 -5.50 34.92 7.09
CA GLN A 122 -6.85 35.36 6.73
C GLN A 122 -6.76 36.29 5.51
N THR A 123 -7.53 35.98 4.47
CA THR A 123 -7.74 36.91 3.36
C THR A 123 -8.98 37.74 3.66
N ALA A 124 -8.80 38.96 4.19
CA ALA A 124 -9.82 39.98 4.13
C ALA A 124 -9.81 40.53 2.68
N GLY A 125 -10.88 40.27 1.94
CA GLY A 125 -11.05 40.77 0.57
C GLY A 125 -11.30 42.28 0.55
N PRO A 126 -10.77 43.02 -0.44
CA PRO A 126 -11.23 44.39 -0.68
C PRO A 126 -12.62 44.36 -1.32
N ALA A 127 -13.51 45.17 -0.78
CA ALA A 127 -14.81 45.49 -1.34
C ALA A 127 -14.63 46.07 -2.75
N GLN A 128 -15.33 45.48 -3.72
CA GLN A 128 -15.48 46.03 -5.05
C GLN A 128 -16.39 47.25 -4.97
N THR A 129 -15.86 48.45 -5.24
CA THR A 129 -16.68 49.61 -5.55
C THR A 129 -17.01 49.55 -7.04
N ALA A 130 -18.27 49.27 -7.33
CA ALA A 130 -18.84 49.35 -8.67
C ALA A 130 -18.68 50.79 -9.21
N GLY A 131 -18.09 50.92 -10.40
CA GLY A 131 -18.17 52.15 -11.19
C GLY A 131 -19.57 52.28 -11.81
N PRO A 132 -20.20 53.46 -11.79
CA PRO A 132 -21.44 53.68 -12.53
C PRO A 132 -21.18 53.87 -14.03
N ALA A 133 -22.16 53.40 -14.81
CA ALA A 133 -22.27 53.43 -16.26
C ALA A 133 -22.32 54.87 -16.84
N PRO A 134 -22.10 55.04 -18.16
CA PRO A 134 -22.17 56.33 -18.82
C PRO A 134 -23.58 56.60 -19.38
N GLU A 135 -24.25 57.65 -18.93
CA GLU A 135 -25.37 58.28 -19.66
C GLU A 135 -25.56 59.72 -19.19
N THR A 136 -25.47 60.70 -20.10
CA THR A 136 -26.45 61.79 -20.26
C THR A 136 -26.19 62.56 -21.57
N PRO A 137 -27.16 63.35 -22.08
CA PRO A 137 -27.63 63.36 -23.47
C PRO A 137 -26.92 64.35 -24.40
#